data_AF-K1TQQ6-F1
#
_entry.id   AF-K1TQQ6-F1
#
_cell.length_a   1.000
_cell.length_b   1.000
_cell.length_c   1.000
_cell.angle_alpha   90.00
_cell.angle_beta   90.00
_cell.angle_gamma   90.00
#
_symmetry.space_group_name_H-M   'P 1'
#
loop_
_entity.id
_entity.type
_entity.pdbx_description
1 polymer ?
#
loop_
_entity_poly.entity_id
_entity_poly.type
_entity_poly.pdbx_seq_one_letter_code
_entity_poly.pdbx_strand_id
1 'polypeptide(L)'
;MNRRYTSGEYYEKCILIRKYFKHPALTTDVIVGFPGETEEEFAITRDFLNKVDFYETHIFQYSRRKGTKAAVMENQVPSDVAHRRSAILIADGKVRKQRFEEKISETVTKVLFEESVTIDGKVYA
;
A
#
# COMPACT_ATOMS: atom_id res chain seq x y z
N MET A 1 -1.70 -17.13 -2.39
CA MET A 1 -2.90 -16.30 -2.03
C MET A 1 -4.13 -16.48 -2.94
N ASN A 2 -4.20 -17.48 -3.85
CA ASN A 2 -5.36 -17.78 -4.70
C ASN A 2 -5.92 -16.58 -5.51
N ARG A 3 -5.07 -15.63 -5.89
CA ARG A 3 -5.44 -14.53 -6.80
C ARG A 3 -5.51 -15.09 -8.22
N ARG A 4 -6.57 -14.76 -8.97
CA ARG A 4 -6.79 -15.20 -10.36
C ARG A 4 -6.23 -14.20 -11.39
N TYR A 5 -5.21 -13.45 -10.98
CA TYR A 5 -4.51 -12.46 -11.80
C TYR A 5 -3.05 -12.41 -11.37
N THR A 6 -2.21 -11.91 -12.26
CA THR A 6 -0.77 -11.71 -12.10
C THR A 6 -0.48 -10.28 -11.63
N SER A 7 0.73 -10.06 -11.10
CA SER A 7 1.22 -8.72 -10.78
C SER A 7 1.28 -7.82 -12.02
N GLY A 8 1.57 -8.38 -13.21
CA GLY A 8 1.54 -7.67 -14.49
C GLY A 8 0.16 -7.14 -14.83
N GLU A 9 -0.87 -7.99 -14.80
CA GLU A 9 -2.26 -7.58 -15.04
C GLU A 9 -2.73 -6.53 -14.03
N TYR A 10 -2.36 -6.68 -12.75
CA TYR A 10 -2.66 -5.68 -11.72
C TYR A 10 -2.01 -4.32 -12.06
N TYR A 11 -0.73 -4.33 -12.41
CA TYR A 11 0.02 -3.12 -12.78
C TYR A 11 -0.60 -2.42 -13.99
N GLU A 12 -1.01 -3.17 -15.02
CA GLU A 12 -1.71 -2.62 -16.18
C GLU A 12 -2.99 -1.86 -15.79
N LYS A 13 -3.75 -2.36 -14.80
CA LYS A 13 -4.93 -1.64 -14.31
C LYS A 13 -4.55 -0.35 -13.58
N CYS A 14 -3.48 -0.34 -12.79
CA CYS A 14 -2.98 0.90 -12.17
C CYS A 14 -2.58 1.94 -13.21
N ILE A 15 -1.89 1.52 -14.28
CA ILE A 15 -1.50 2.41 -15.38
C ILE A 15 -2.72 2.91 -16.15
N LEU A 16 -3.72 2.06 -16.36
CA LEU A 16 -4.98 2.46 -16.99
C LEU A 16 -5.67 3.57 -16.19
N ILE A 17 -5.73 3.48 -14.86
CA ILE A 17 -6.32 4.54 -14.02
C ILE A 17 -5.51 5.84 -14.18
N ARG A 18 -4.18 5.78 -14.14
CA ARG A 18 -3.31 6.95 -14.32
C ARG A 18 -3.38 7.58 -15.71
N LYS A 19 -3.82 6.83 -16.73
CA LYS A 19 -4.07 7.37 -18.08
C LYS A 19 -5.25 8.34 -18.09
N TYR A 20 -6.28 8.10 -17.27
CA TYR A 20 -7.53 8.86 -17.31
C TYR A 20 -7.67 9.88 -16.18
N PHE A 21 -6.99 9.68 -15.06
CA PHE A 21 -7.04 10.58 -13.92
C PHE A 21 -5.68 11.26 -13.71
N LYS A 22 -5.70 12.58 -13.45
CA LYS A 22 -4.49 13.33 -13.08
C LYS A 22 -4.17 13.06 -11.62
N HIS A 23 -3.00 12.46 -11.36
CA HIS A 23 -2.51 12.11 -10.01
C HIS A 23 -3.52 11.33 -9.12
N PRO A 24 -4.06 10.18 -9.57
CA PRO A 24 -4.95 9.39 -8.73
C PRO A 24 -4.16 8.81 -7.55
N ALA A 25 -4.66 9.02 -6.33
CA ALA A 25 -4.14 8.37 -5.13
C ALA A 25 -4.54 6.89 -5.16
N LEU A 26 -3.60 6.03 -5.56
CA LEU A 26 -3.81 4.58 -5.50
C LEU A 26 -3.33 4.06 -4.15
N THR A 27 -4.17 3.30 -3.48
CA THR A 27 -3.86 2.66 -2.20
C THR A 27 -4.03 1.14 -2.29
N THR A 28 -3.33 0.39 -1.44
CA THR A 28 -3.48 -1.06 -1.38
C THR A 28 -3.07 -1.64 -0.03
N ASP A 29 -3.55 -2.86 0.24
CA ASP A 29 -3.19 -3.63 1.42
C ASP A 29 -2.21 -4.74 1.03
N VAL A 30 -1.14 -4.90 1.81
CA VAL A 30 -0.08 -5.88 1.56
C VAL A 30 0.07 -6.75 2.80
N ILE A 31 0.15 -8.07 2.60
CA ILE A 31 0.46 -9.03 3.67
C ILE A 31 1.91 -9.48 3.49
N VAL A 32 2.72 -9.35 4.54
CA VAL A 32 4.07 -9.92 4.63
C VAL A 32 4.09 -11.15 5.55
N GLY A 33 5.07 -12.02 5.39
CA GLY A 33 5.21 -13.24 6.16
C GLY A 33 4.19 -14.31 5.81
N PHE A 34 3.62 -14.27 4.61
CA PHE A 34 2.71 -15.32 4.15
C PHE A 34 3.46 -16.67 4.09
N PRO A 35 2.82 -17.81 4.41
CA PRO A 35 3.51 -19.10 4.41
C PRO A 35 4.20 -19.39 3.07
N GLY A 36 5.49 -19.68 3.12
CA GLY A 36 6.36 -19.90 1.96
C GLY A 36 7.13 -18.67 1.47
N GLU A 37 6.84 -17.45 1.97
CA GLU A 37 7.46 -16.21 1.46
C GLU A 37 8.99 -16.18 1.68
N THR A 38 9.76 -16.23 0.59
CA THR A 38 11.22 -16.15 0.63
C THR A 38 11.74 -14.71 0.64
N GLU A 39 13.06 -14.51 0.82
CA GLU A 39 13.66 -13.17 0.69
C GLU A 39 13.56 -12.62 -0.73
N GLU A 40 13.69 -13.48 -1.74
CA GLU A 40 13.54 -13.13 -3.15
C GLU A 40 12.11 -12.72 -3.46
N GLU A 41 11.10 -13.44 -2.96
CA GLU A 41 9.69 -13.09 -3.13
C GLU A 41 9.34 -11.78 -2.40
N PHE A 42 9.92 -11.55 -1.23
CA PHE A 42 9.80 -10.28 -0.52
C PHE A 42 10.44 -9.13 -1.33
N ALA A 43 11.62 -9.33 -1.92
CA ALA A 43 12.26 -8.34 -2.77
C ALA A 43 11.43 -8.02 -4.02
N ILE A 44 10.88 -9.04 -4.69
CA ILE A 44 9.95 -8.88 -5.82
C ILE A 44 8.72 -8.06 -5.41
N THR A 45 8.17 -8.33 -4.22
CA THR A 45 7.03 -7.57 -3.69
C THR A 45 7.41 -6.11 -3.45
N ARG A 46 8.55 -5.85 -2.81
CA ARG A 46 9.06 -4.50 -2.56
C ARG A 46 9.26 -3.72 -3.87
N ASP A 47 9.90 -4.34 -4.86
CA ASP A 47 10.13 -3.75 -6.18
C ASP A 47 8.82 -3.48 -6.91
N PHE A 48 7.84 -4.37 -6.79
CA PHE A 48 6.52 -4.16 -7.35
C PHE A 48 5.81 -2.94 -6.73
N LEU A 49 5.83 -2.79 -5.40
CA LEU A 49 5.24 -1.62 -4.73
C LEU A 49 5.91 -0.31 -5.15
N ASN A 50 7.24 -0.34 -5.31
CA ASN A 50 8.01 0.81 -5.80
C ASN A 50 7.69 1.14 -7.26
N LYS A 51 7.59 0.11 -8.11
CA LYS A 51 7.21 0.24 -9.53
C LYS A 51 5.80 0.80 -9.68
N VAL A 52 4.86 0.35 -8.87
CA VAL A 52 3.48 0.85 -8.91
C VAL A 52 3.41 2.28 -8.37
N ASP A 53 4.26 2.72 -7.43
CA ASP A 53 4.23 4.06 -6.82
C ASP A 53 2.86 4.39 -6.19
N PHE A 54 2.39 3.51 -5.29
CA PHE A 54 1.18 3.74 -4.50
C PHE A 54 1.32 4.96 -3.58
N TYR A 55 0.25 5.73 -3.42
CA TYR A 55 0.17 6.84 -2.46
C TYR A 55 0.29 6.31 -1.03
N GLU A 56 -0.48 5.28 -0.70
CA GLU A 56 -0.47 4.68 0.64
C GLU A 56 -0.59 3.16 0.55
N THR A 57 0.14 2.46 1.42
CA THR A 57 0.11 1.00 1.52
C THR A 57 -0.10 0.60 2.97
N HIS A 58 -1.16 -0.14 3.25
CA HIS A 58 -1.36 -0.72 4.57
C HIS A 58 -0.65 -2.07 4.65
N ILE A 59 0.28 -2.21 5.59
CA ILE A 59 1.11 -3.42 5.71
C ILE A 59 0.64 -4.25 6.90
N PHE A 60 0.18 -5.47 6.62
CA PHE A 60 -0.21 -6.46 7.62
C PHE A 60 0.84 -7.57 7.69
N GLN A 61 1.11 -8.04 8.89
CA GLN A 61 1.78 -9.33 9.06
C GLN A 61 0.74 -10.44 8.92
N TYR A 62 1.11 -11.53 8.23
CA TYR A 62 0.27 -12.71 8.19
C TYR A 62 0.03 -13.24 9.61
N SER A 63 -1.23 -13.50 9.92
CA SER A 63 -1.64 -14.12 11.17
C SER A 63 -2.38 -15.42 10.87
N ARG A 64 -1.92 -16.51 11.48
CA ARG A 64 -2.46 -17.85 11.27
C ARG A 64 -3.89 -17.92 11.84
N ARG A 65 -4.88 -18.16 10.96
CA ARG A 65 -6.29 -18.31 11.34
C ARG A 65 -6.79 -19.72 11.09
N LYS A 66 -7.28 -20.38 12.14
CA LYS A 66 -7.83 -21.76 12.08
C LYS A 66 -8.90 -21.86 10.97
N GLY A 67 -8.86 -22.95 10.19
CA GLY A 67 -9.81 -23.21 9.10
C GLY A 67 -9.44 -22.61 7.75
N THR A 68 -8.37 -21.80 7.65
CA THR A 68 -7.89 -21.28 6.37
C THR A 68 -6.90 -22.24 5.71
N LYS A 69 -6.84 -22.26 4.36
CA LYS A 69 -5.82 -23.05 3.62
C LYS A 69 -4.40 -22.65 4.02
N ALA A 70 -4.15 -21.36 4.20
CA ALA A 70 -2.85 -20.83 4.62
C ALA A 70 -2.42 -21.34 6.01
N ALA A 71 -3.38 -21.62 6.89
CA ALA A 71 -3.05 -22.11 8.22
C ALA A 71 -2.50 -23.54 8.24
N VAL A 72 -2.68 -24.33 7.19
CA VAL A 72 -2.10 -25.68 7.10
C VAL A 72 -0.95 -25.75 6.09
N MET A 73 -0.56 -24.64 5.49
CA MET A 73 0.61 -24.58 4.61
C MET A 73 1.89 -24.80 5.42
N GLU A 74 2.84 -25.50 4.83
CA GLU A 74 4.20 -25.64 5.36
C GLU A 74 4.97 -24.32 5.22
N ASN A 75 6.19 -24.26 5.78
CA ASN A 75 7.10 -23.12 5.66
C ASN A 75 6.49 -21.80 6.17
N GLN A 76 5.89 -21.85 7.36
CA GLN A 76 5.42 -20.66 8.06
C GLN A 76 6.61 -19.72 8.33
N VAL A 77 6.44 -18.43 8.03
CA VAL A 77 7.51 -17.44 8.20
C VAL A 77 7.61 -17.05 9.69
N PRO A 78 8.82 -17.01 10.28
CA PRO A 78 9.03 -16.53 11.63
C PRO A 78 8.53 -15.09 11.85
N SER A 79 8.02 -14.83 13.05
CA SER A 79 7.39 -13.53 13.38
C SER A 79 8.36 -12.35 13.29
N ASP A 80 9.62 -12.55 13.69
CA ASP A 80 10.71 -11.58 13.60
C ASP A 80 11.03 -11.22 12.13
N VAL A 81 11.03 -12.20 11.24
CA VAL A 81 11.19 -11.98 9.79
C VAL A 81 10.02 -11.17 9.24
N ALA A 82 8.77 -11.55 9.57
CA ALA A 82 7.59 -10.80 9.15
C ALA A 82 7.59 -9.36 9.71
N HIS A 83 8.10 -9.16 10.93
CA HIS A 83 8.22 -7.83 11.56
C HIS A 83 9.25 -6.96 10.84
N ARG A 84 10.44 -7.50 10.56
CA ARG A 84 11.47 -6.83 9.78
C ARG A 84 10.94 -6.42 8.41
N ARG A 85 10.28 -7.33 7.69
CA ARG A 85 9.68 -7.07 6.37
C ARG A 85 8.62 -5.98 6.43
N SER A 86 7.74 -6.02 7.43
CA SER A 86 6.72 -4.99 7.65
C SER A 86 7.33 -3.60 7.85
N ALA A 87 8.33 -3.50 8.74
CA ALA A 87 9.02 -2.25 9.03
C ALA A 87 9.68 -1.63 7.77
N ILE A 88 10.30 -2.46 6.92
CA ILE A 88 10.89 -2.03 5.65
C ILE A 88 9.82 -1.44 4.73
N LEU A 89 8.72 -2.16 4.49
CA LEU A 89 7.68 -1.70 3.56
C LEU A 89 6.94 -0.45 4.06
N ILE A 90 6.77 -0.30 5.38
CA ILE A 90 6.23 0.92 6.00
C ILE A 90 7.16 2.10 5.74
N ALA A 91 8.48 1.93 5.93
CA ALA A 91 9.45 2.99 5.68
C ALA A 91 9.45 3.43 4.21
N ASP A 92 9.47 2.47 3.27
CA ASP A 92 9.36 2.79 1.84
C ASP A 92 8.03 3.48 1.51
N GLY A 93 6.93 3.06 2.17
CA GLY A 93 5.61 3.67 2.01
C GLY A 93 5.58 5.15 2.39
N LYS A 94 6.25 5.54 3.47
CA LYS A 94 6.37 6.96 3.87
C LYS A 94 7.05 7.81 2.80
N VAL A 95 8.12 7.28 2.19
CA VAL A 95 8.84 7.96 1.10
C VAL A 95 7.94 8.15 -0.12
N ARG A 96 7.18 7.10 -0.51
CA ARG A 96 6.23 7.18 -1.63
C ARG A 96 5.11 8.20 -1.36
N LYS A 97 4.56 8.18 -0.15
CA LYS A 97 3.51 9.10 0.29
C LYS A 97 3.95 10.56 0.18
N GLN A 98 5.10 10.89 0.77
CA GLN A 98 5.66 12.25 0.70
C GLN A 98 5.83 12.72 -0.76
N ARG A 99 6.43 11.88 -1.61
CA ARG A 99 6.62 12.20 -3.04
C ARG A 99 5.29 12.45 -3.77
N PHE A 100 4.23 11.74 -3.41
CA PHE A 100 2.91 11.97 -3.98
C PHE A 100 2.30 13.30 -3.49
N GLU A 101 2.38 13.57 -2.19
CA GLU A 101 1.90 14.82 -1.57
C GLU A 101 2.60 16.04 -2.18
N GLU A 102 3.91 15.98 -2.38
CA GLU A 102 4.69 17.01 -3.07
C GLU A 102 4.15 17.28 -4.49
N LYS A 103 3.80 16.24 -5.26
CA LYS A 103 3.23 16.38 -6.62
C LYS A 103 1.87 17.06 -6.64
N ILE A 104 1.07 16.94 -5.59
CA ILE A 104 -0.28 17.50 -5.52
C ILE A 104 -0.37 18.80 -4.70
N SER A 105 0.74 19.21 -4.08
CA SER A 105 0.79 20.36 -3.15
C SER A 105 0.31 21.69 -3.75
N GLU A 106 0.47 21.89 -5.06
CA GLU A 106 0.06 23.11 -5.76
C GLU A 106 -1.32 22.98 -6.44
N THR A 107 -2.09 21.94 -6.12
CA THR A 107 -3.40 21.73 -6.74
C THR A 107 -4.51 22.51 -6.03
N VAL A 108 -5.35 23.20 -6.80
CA VAL A 108 -6.60 23.79 -6.30
C VAL A 108 -7.72 22.76 -6.50
N THR A 109 -8.36 22.35 -5.42
CA THR A 109 -9.43 21.34 -5.45
C THR A 109 -10.62 21.76 -4.59
N LYS A 110 -11.76 21.09 -4.81
CA LYS A 110 -12.91 21.20 -3.93
C LYS A 110 -12.63 20.41 -2.66
N VAL A 111 -12.94 21.00 -1.52
CA VAL A 111 -12.82 20.36 -0.21
C VAL A 111 -14.21 20.21 0.41
N LEU A 112 -14.36 19.19 1.24
CA LEU A 112 -15.48 19.04 2.14
C LEU A 112 -15.00 19.47 3.53
N PHE A 113 -15.65 20.47 4.12
CA PHE A 113 -15.42 20.82 5.52
C PHE A 113 -16.19 19.81 6.39
N GLU A 114 -15.47 19.07 7.23
CA GLU A 114 -16.08 18.15 8.20
C GLU A 114 -16.51 18.89 9.47
N GLU A 115 -15.85 20.00 9.78
CA GLU A 115 -16.11 20.86 10.94
C GLU A 115 -15.86 22.33 10.56
N SER A 116 -16.56 23.23 11.24
CA SER A 116 -16.33 24.67 11.09
C SER A 116 -15.07 25.09 11.83
N VAL A 117 -14.14 25.75 11.15
CA VAL A 117 -12.92 26.28 11.76
C VAL A 117 -12.78 27.78 11.55
N THR A 118 -12.23 28.50 12.53
CA THR A 118 -11.92 29.93 12.39
C THR A 118 -10.42 30.11 12.26
N ILE A 119 -9.97 30.67 11.13
CA ILE A 119 -8.56 31.02 10.87
C ILE A 119 -8.53 32.51 10.54
N ASP A 120 -7.69 33.27 11.24
CA ASP A 120 -7.54 34.72 11.08
C ASP A 120 -8.87 35.50 11.09
N GLY A 121 -9.80 35.08 11.95
CA GLY A 121 -11.13 35.69 12.10
C GLY A 121 -12.14 35.33 11.02
N LYS A 122 -11.77 34.51 10.03
CA LYS A 122 -12.68 34.00 8.99
C LYS A 122 -13.14 32.58 9.34
N VAL A 123 -14.45 32.37 9.29
CA VAL A 123 -15.06 31.05 9.46
C VAL A 123 -15.04 30.29 8.14
N TYR A 124 -14.55 29.06 8.18
CA TYR A 124 -14.56 28.10 7.10
C TYR A 124 -15.46 26.95 7.54
N ALA A 125 -16.51 26.66 6.77
CA ALA A 125 -17.53 25.66 7.05
C ALA A 125 -18.11 25.15 5.73
#